data_AF-A0A7C5T7P3-F1
#
_entry.id   AF-A0A7C5T7P3-F1
#
_cell.length_a   1.000
_cell.length_b   1.000
_cell.length_c   1.000
_cell.angle_alpha   90.00
_cell.angle_beta   90.00
_cell.angle_gamma   90.00
#
_symmetry.space_group_name_H-M   'P 1'
#
loop_
_entity.id
_entity.type
_entity.pdbx_description
1 polymer ?
#
loop_
_entity_poly.entity_id
_entity_poly.type
_entity_poly.pdbx_seq_one_letter_code
_entity_poly.pdbx_strand_id
1 'polypeptide(L)'
;MELEKEKSLKKEEAHHHPPYVTIYFILLILTFASIIVAQLVGRESSPPFVFTLSTIKALLIALFYMHLKYENRWIISLAIIPLIIFVIILFVFMPDILNSIKM
;
A
#
# COMPACT_ATOMS: atom_id res chain seq x y z
N MET A 1 13.33 48.24 -11.18
CA MET A 1 13.66 47.28 -12.25
C MET A 1 14.35 46.02 -11.72
N GLU A 2 15.10 46.09 -10.62
CA GLU A 2 15.70 44.90 -9.96
C GLU A 2 14.77 44.24 -8.93
N LEU A 3 13.87 45.00 -8.29
CA LEU A 3 12.90 44.50 -7.29
C LEU A 3 11.75 43.63 -7.85
N GLU A 4 11.47 43.71 -9.15
CA GLU A 4 10.50 42.81 -9.81
C GLU A 4 11.10 41.46 -10.18
N LYS A 5 12.42 41.42 -10.40
CA LYS A 5 13.16 40.20 -10.76
C LYS A 5 13.31 39.24 -9.57
N GLU A 6 13.29 39.76 -8.35
CA GLU A 6 13.32 38.95 -7.13
C GLU A 6 11.94 38.34 -6.80
N LYS A 7 10.84 39.03 -7.14
CA LYS A 7 9.48 38.48 -6.97
C LYS A 7 9.13 37.39 -7.98
N SER A 8 9.68 37.43 -9.19
CA SER A 8 9.53 36.36 -10.18
C SER A 8 10.42 35.15 -9.90
N LEU A 9 11.59 35.33 -9.29
CA LEU A 9 12.44 34.21 -8.86
C LEU A 9 11.81 33.39 -7.72
N LYS A 10 10.98 34.00 -6.86
CA LYS A 10 10.33 33.26 -5.77
C LYS A 10 9.06 32.47 -6.18
N LYS A 11 8.64 32.51 -7.45
CA LYS A 11 7.33 31.99 -7.87
C LYS A 11 7.38 30.72 -8.73
N GLU A 12 8.54 30.24 -9.17
CA GLU A 12 8.60 29.22 -10.24
C GLU A 12 9.25 27.88 -9.89
N GLU A 13 9.42 27.53 -8.61
CA GLU A 13 9.85 26.18 -8.23
C GLU A 13 8.87 25.50 -7.26
N ALA A 14 7.58 25.57 -7.59
CA ALA A 14 6.61 24.60 -7.10
C ALA A 14 6.81 23.29 -7.88
N HIS A 15 7.96 22.63 -7.67
CA HIS A 15 8.21 21.29 -8.18
C HIS A 15 7.04 20.40 -7.79
N HIS A 16 6.31 19.93 -8.79
CA HIS A 16 5.18 19.02 -8.66
C HIS A 16 5.72 17.64 -8.23
N HIS A 17 6.10 17.51 -6.96
CA HIS A 17 6.52 16.25 -6.40
C HIS A 17 5.33 15.29 -6.52
N PRO A 18 5.50 14.07 -7.06
CA PRO A 18 4.40 13.14 -7.15
C PRO A 18 3.85 12.93 -5.72
N PRO A 19 2.53 12.82 -5.54
CA PRO A 19 1.89 12.94 -4.22
C PRO A 19 2.07 11.71 -3.32
N TYR A 20 3.30 11.18 -3.20
CA TYR A 20 3.67 10.09 -2.30
C TYR A 20 3.34 10.43 -0.85
N VAL A 21 3.49 11.71 -0.46
CA VAL A 21 3.12 12.19 0.88
C VAL A 21 1.61 12.06 1.11
N THR A 22 0.78 12.34 0.12
CA THR A 22 -0.68 12.15 0.23
C THR A 22 -1.03 10.69 0.42
N ILE A 23 -0.41 9.80 -0.36
CA ILE A 23 -0.68 8.35 -0.28
C ILE A 23 -0.18 7.77 1.04
N TYR A 24 0.96 8.27 1.56
CA TYR A 24 1.45 7.97 2.91
C TYR A 24 0.38 8.25 3.98
N PHE A 25 -0.24 9.43 3.95
CA PHE A 25 -1.29 9.76 4.90
C PHE A 25 -2.54 8.88 4.74
N ILE A 26 -2.93 8.51 3.51
CA ILE A 26 -3.99 7.51 3.30
C ILE A 26 -3.63 6.17 3.95
N LEU A 27 -2.40 5.68 3.75
CA LEU A 27 -1.92 4.42 4.33
C LEU A 27 -1.92 4.47 5.87
N LEU A 28 -1.51 5.61 6.43
CA LEU A 28 -1.50 5.85 7.87
C LEU A 28 -2.93 5.77 8.43
N ILE A 29 -3.89 6.47 7.82
CA ILE A 29 -5.31 6.43 8.21
C ILE A 29 -5.85 5.01 8.10
N LEU A 30 -5.55 4.30 7.00
CA LEU A 30 -6.00 2.93 6.79
C LEU A 30 -5.41 1.97 7.82
N THR A 31 -4.24 2.28 8.37
CA THR A 31 -3.59 1.52 9.45
C THR A 31 -4.31 1.72 10.77
N PHE A 32 -4.58 2.96 11.16
CA PHE A 32 -5.39 3.25 12.34
C PHE A 32 -6.79 2.65 12.23
N ALA A 33 -7.44 2.75 11.07
CA ALA A 33 -8.74 2.12 10.83
C ALA A 33 -8.70 0.60 11.06
N SER A 34 -7.62 -0.07 10.66
CA SER A 34 -7.46 -1.51 10.88
C SER A 34 -7.34 -1.87 12.36
N ILE A 35 -6.67 -1.04 13.16
CA ILE A 35 -6.55 -1.25 14.62
C ILE A 35 -7.92 -1.08 15.27
N ILE A 36 -8.65 -0.02 14.92
CA ILE A 36 -9.99 0.24 15.45
C ILE A 36 -10.95 -0.90 15.09
N VAL A 37 -10.93 -1.36 13.83
CA VAL A 37 -11.76 -2.49 13.38
C VAL A 37 -11.42 -3.77 14.14
N ALA A 38 -10.13 -4.06 14.36
CA ALA A 38 -9.70 -5.22 15.13
C ALA A 38 -10.14 -5.14 16.61
N GLN A 39 -10.22 -3.94 17.18
CA GLN A 39 -10.69 -3.74 18.55
C GLN A 39 -12.22 -3.85 18.68
N LEU A 40 -12.97 -3.42 17.66
CA LEU A 40 -14.43 -3.36 17.71
C LEU A 40 -15.12 -4.69 17.37
N VAL A 41 -14.54 -5.47 16.45
CA VAL A 41 -15.17 -6.69 15.90
C VAL A 41 -14.90 -7.95 16.75
N GLY A 42 -13.97 -7.89 17.71
CA GLY A 42 -13.63 -9.02 18.58
C GLY A 42 -12.79 -10.09 17.87
N ARG A 43 -12.10 -10.94 18.66
CA ARG A 43 -10.98 -11.78 18.18
C ARG A 43 -11.36 -12.82 17.11
N GLU A 44 -12.57 -13.37 17.19
CA GLU A 44 -13.06 -14.43 16.30
C GLU A 44 -13.48 -13.89 14.91
N SER A 45 -14.09 -12.71 14.87
CA SER A 45 -14.64 -12.13 13.62
C SER A 45 -13.74 -11.09 12.97
N SER A 46 -12.68 -10.64 13.65
CA SER A 46 -11.70 -9.67 13.12
C SER A 46 -10.88 -10.13 11.91
N PRO A 47 -10.48 -11.41 11.77
CA PRO A 47 -9.56 -11.84 10.71
C PRO A 47 -9.98 -11.45 9.27
N PRO A 48 -11.22 -11.71 8.80
CA PRO A 48 -11.61 -11.36 7.44
C PRO A 48 -11.58 -9.84 7.19
N PHE A 49 -12.02 -9.02 8.15
CA PHE A 49 -12.02 -7.56 8.01
C PHE A 49 -10.60 -6.98 7.94
N VAL A 50 -9.70 -7.44 8.81
CA VAL A 50 -8.30 -7.01 8.83
C VAL A 50 -7.57 -7.46 7.56
N PHE A 51 -7.92 -8.64 7.02
CA PHE A 51 -7.34 -9.14 5.78
C PHE A 51 -7.76 -8.28 4.57
N THR A 52 -9.04 -7.90 4.48
CA THR A 52 -9.51 -6.98 3.43
C THR A 52 -8.79 -5.63 3.51
N LEU A 53 -8.68 -5.04 4.70
CA LEU A 53 -7.98 -3.77 4.88
C LEU A 53 -6.48 -3.88 4.56
N SER A 54 -5.84 -5.00 4.87
CA SER A 54 -4.44 -5.26 4.52
C SER A 54 -4.24 -5.40 3.02
N THR A 55 -5.20 -6.03 2.32
CA THR A 55 -5.16 -6.19 0.86
C THR A 55 -5.22 -4.84 0.16
N ILE A 56 -6.10 -3.93 0.62
CA ILE A 56 -6.21 -2.58 0.06
C ILE A 56 -4.90 -1.79 0.26
N LYS A 57 -4.28 -1.87 1.44
CA LYS A 57 -2.97 -1.25 1.70
C LYS A 57 -1.91 -1.78 0.74
N ALA A 58 -1.81 -3.10 0.60
CA ALA A 58 -0.84 -3.74 -0.27
C ALA A 58 -1.00 -3.29 -1.74
N LEU A 59 -2.25 -3.17 -2.21
CA LEU A 59 -2.54 -2.70 -3.56
C LEU A 59 -2.13 -1.24 -3.75
N LEU A 60 -2.37 -0.38 -2.75
CA LEU A 60 -1.99 1.02 -2.80
C LEU A 60 -0.46 1.21 -2.81
N ILE A 61 0.26 0.39 -2.04
CA ILE A 61 1.73 0.33 -2.06
C ILE A 61 2.22 -0.13 -3.43
N ALA A 62 1.65 -1.20 -3.98
CA ALA A 62 2.02 -1.72 -5.30
C ALA A 62 1.79 -0.69 -6.42
N LEU A 63 0.65 0.00 -6.43
CA LEU A 63 0.31 0.97 -7.47
C LEU A 63 1.17 2.24 -7.41
N PHE A 64 1.42 2.75 -6.21
CA PHE A 64 2.00 4.08 -6.03
C PHE A 64 3.46 4.07 -5.56
N TYR A 65 3.83 3.21 -4.61
CA TYR A 65 5.20 3.17 -4.09
C TYR A 65 6.13 2.36 -5.00
N MET A 66 5.64 1.24 -5.57
CA MET A 66 6.43 0.45 -6.54
C MET A 66 6.44 1.04 -7.96
N HIS A 67 5.92 2.26 -8.14
CA HIS A 67 5.90 2.98 -9.42
C HIS A 67 5.17 2.28 -10.58
N LEU A 68 4.46 1.16 -10.35
CA LEU A 68 3.76 0.41 -11.40
C LEU A 68 2.81 1.26 -12.26
N LYS A 69 2.20 2.30 -11.68
CA LYS A 69 1.30 3.20 -12.41
C LYS A 69 2.03 4.08 -13.44
N TYR A 70 3.31 4.37 -13.25
CA TYR A 70 4.06 5.36 -14.05
C TYR A 70 5.21 4.75 -14.88
N GLU A 71 5.40 3.44 -14.81
CA GLU A 71 6.56 2.74 -15.39
C GLU A 71 6.21 1.72 -16.48
N ASN A 72 7.25 1.28 -17.18
CA ASN A 72 7.16 0.40 -18.34
C ASN A 72 6.63 -1.01 -18.00
N ARG A 73 5.94 -1.65 -18.97
CA ARG A 73 5.30 -2.97 -18.82
C ARG A 73 6.22 -4.09 -18.31
N TRP A 74 7.53 -3.96 -18.49
CA TRP A 74 8.55 -4.87 -17.99
C TRP A 74 8.62 -4.94 -16.47
N ILE A 75 8.40 -3.82 -15.78
CA ILE A 75 8.48 -3.73 -14.31
C ILE A 75 7.23 -4.30 -13.66
N ILE A 76 6.07 -4.14 -14.32
CA ILE A 76 4.84 -4.84 -13.93
C ILE A 76 5.06 -6.36 -14.00
N SER A 77 5.71 -6.85 -15.06
CA SER A 77 6.02 -8.28 -15.20
C SER A 77 6.95 -8.78 -14.09
N LEU A 78 7.93 -7.97 -13.68
CA LEU A 78 8.81 -8.30 -12.55
C LEU A 78 8.04 -8.35 -11.22
N ALA A 79 7.07 -7.45 -11.00
CA ALA A 79 6.26 -7.40 -9.79
C ALA A 79 5.20 -8.53 -9.70
N ILE A 80 4.78 -9.09 -10.84
CA ILE A 80 3.86 -10.22 -10.88
C ILE A 80 4.52 -11.52 -10.40
N ILE A 81 5.82 -11.72 -10.65
CA ILE A 81 6.56 -12.92 -10.23
C ILE A 81 6.50 -13.15 -8.70
N PRO A 82 6.88 -12.18 -7.83
CA PRO A 82 6.78 -12.36 -6.39
C PRO A 82 5.32 -12.46 -5.93
N LEU A 83 4.36 -11.85 -6.63
CA LEU A 83 2.93 -11.99 -6.32
C LEU A 83 2.45 -13.43 -6.53
N ILE A 84 2.84 -14.06 -7.64
CA ILE A 84 2.52 -15.47 -7.93
C ILE A 84 3.14 -16.38 -6.88
N ILE A 85 4.42 -16.17 -6.56
CA ILE A 85 5.13 -16.93 -5.52
C ILE A 85 4.42 -16.80 -4.17
N PHE A 86 4.00 -15.59 -3.78
CA PHE A 86 3.25 -15.35 -2.55
C PHE A 86 1.94 -16.14 -2.49
N VAL A 87 1.17 -16.17 -3.58
CA VAL A 87 -0.07 -16.95 -3.66
C VAL A 87 0.21 -18.45 -3.54
N ILE A 88 1.23 -18.96 -4.25
CA ILE A 88 1.62 -20.37 -4.17
C ILE A 88 1.99 -20.74 -2.73
N ILE A 89 2.80 -19.91 -2.05
CA ILE A 89 3.19 -20.14 -0.66
C ILE A 89 1.97 -20.17 0.26
N LEU A 90 1.00 -19.25 0.09
CA LEU A 90 -0.24 -19.25 0.87
C LEU A 90 -1.00 -20.57 0.74
N PHE A 91 -1.14 -21.10 -0.48
CA PHE A 91 -1.81 -22.39 -0.70
C PHE A 91 -1.04 -23.58 -0.13
N VAL A 92 0.30 -23.56 -0.22
CA VAL A 92 1.16 -24.61 0.36
C VAL A 92 1.08 -24.62 1.89
N PHE A 93 0.97 -23.44 2.51
CA PHE A 93 0.85 -23.31 3.97
C PHE A 93 -0.57 -23.58 4.51
N MET A 94 -1.60 -23.40 3.70
CA MET A 94 -2.99 -23.63 4.11
C MET A 94 -3.23 -25.00 4.78
N PRO A 95 -2.78 -26.15 4.24
CA PRO A 95 -2.97 -27.44 4.90
C PRO A 95 -2.25 -27.56 6.25
N ASP A 96 -1.09 -26.90 6.41
CA ASP A 96 -0.33 -26.89 7.67
C ASP A 96 -1.11 -26.14 8.77
N ILE A 97 -1.63 -24.96 8.43
CA ILE A 97 -2.47 -24.15 9.32
C ILE A 97 -3.75 -24.91 9.73
N LEU A 98 -4.42 -25.56 8.78
CA LEU A 98 -5.62 -26.36 9.04
C LEU A 98 -5.33 -27.56 9.95
N ASN A 99 -4.18 -28.19 9.80
CA ASN A 99 -3.77 -29.30 10.66
C ASN A 99 -3.42 -28.82 12.07
N SER A 100 -2.79 -27.66 12.20
CA SER A 100 -2.46 -27.04 13.51
C SER A 100 -3.69 -26.61 14.32
N ILE A 101 -4.79 -26.22 13.67
CA ILE A 101 -6.03 -25.80 14.36
C ILE A 101 -6.84 -27.01 14.85
N LYS A 102 -6.62 -28.18 14.26
CA LYS A 102 -7.36 -29.41 14.54
C LYS A 102 -6.76 -30.25 15.68
N MET A 103 -5.58 -29.88 16.18
CA MET A 103 -4.93 -30.46 17.37
C MET A 103 -5.27 -29.65 18.63
#